data_AF-A0A6C0EXJ6-F1
#
_entry.id   AF-A0A6C0EXJ6-F1
#
_cell.length_a   1.000
_cell.length_b   1.000
_cell.length_c   1.000
_cell.angle_alpha   90.00
_cell.angle_beta   90.00
_cell.angle_gamma   90.00
#
_symmetry.space_group_name_H-M   'P 1'
#
loop_
_entity.id
_entity.type
_entity.pdbx_description
1 polymer ?
#
loop_
_entity_poly.entity_id
_entity_poly.type
_entity_poly.pdbx_seq_one_letter_code
_entity_poly.pdbx_strand_id
1 'polypeptide(L)'
;MKIGLLIPTTSKGRKWSTIKDSYLYNLTFKTFLLSQDLEHEYVFYIGIDNDDPIYDNKQQKVLVNFNKIFKNVTVKFIYLNCSKGHLTKMWNILFRQAYDENCDYFYQCGDDINFKTKGWVNDCILTLRKNNDVGITGPINNNNMIITQAFVSRTHMKIFNYFFPEEIINWGCDDWYNWVYKPNHFFPLKQHFCSNEGGDPRYDINNNACFRLNYSKNVNHIRNFSRLLAEKHKPLIQQYLI
;
A
#
# COMPACT_ATOMS: atom_id res chain seq x y z
N MET A 1 6.15 12.99 13.02
CA MET A 1 5.59 13.19 11.67
C MET A 1 4.22 12.55 11.59
N LYS A 2 3.37 12.93 10.64
CA LYS A 2 2.08 12.29 10.37
C LYS A 2 2.19 11.34 9.19
N ILE A 3 1.98 10.05 9.41
CA ILE A 3 2.12 9.00 8.39
C ILE A 3 0.76 8.40 8.07
N GLY A 4 0.41 8.36 6.78
CA GLY A 4 -0.81 7.70 6.28
C GLY A 4 -0.52 6.27 5.84
N LEU A 5 -1.17 5.29 6.47
CA LEU A 5 -1.18 3.91 5.98
C LEU A 5 -2.37 3.72 5.05
N LEU A 6 -2.12 3.28 3.82
CA LEU A 6 -3.12 3.19 2.75
C LEU A 6 -3.47 1.72 2.50
N ILE A 7 -4.60 1.26 3.02
CA ILE A 7 -4.95 -0.18 3.07
C ILE A 7 -6.35 -0.44 2.51
N PRO A 8 -6.49 -0.77 1.22
CA PRO A 8 -7.69 -1.37 0.68
C PRO A 8 -7.90 -2.78 1.26
N THR A 9 -9.11 -3.08 1.69
CA THR A 9 -9.48 -4.39 2.24
C THR A 9 -10.87 -4.82 1.77
N THR A 10 -11.09 -6.13 1.77
CA THR A 10 -12.38 -6.75 1.48
C THR A 10 -12.43 -8.11 2.15
N SER A 11 -13.59 -8.50 2.66
CA SER A 11 -13.84 -9.85 3.18
C SER A 11 -14.30 -10.83 2.10
N LYS A 12 -14.41 -10.39 0.85
CA LYS A 12 -14.79 -11.22 -0.29
C LYS A 12 -13.93 -12.49 -0.38
N GLY A 13 -14.59 -13.63 -0.51
CA GLY A 13 -13.93 -14.93 -0.63
C GLY A 13 -13.34 -15.47 0.67
N ARG A 14 -13.64 -14.85 1.81
CA ARG A 14 -13.18 -15.29 3.14
C ARG A 14 -14.34 -15.85 3.95
N LYS A 15 -14.04 -16.89 4.73
CA LYS A 15 -14.98 -17.48 5.69
C LYS A 15 -14.75 -16.88 7.07
N TRP A 16 -14.84 -15.56 7.16
CA TRP A 16 -14.68 -14.80 8.41
C TRP A 16 -16.06 -14.49 9.00
N SER A 17 -16.14 -14.50 10.32
CA SER A 17 -17.36 -14.14 11.05
C SER A 17 -17.21 -12.77 11.70
N THR A 18 -15.98 -12.41 12.08
CA THR A 18 -15.68 -11.16 12.76
C THR A 18 -14.47 -10.46 12.17
N ILE A 19 -14.34 -9.15 12.43
CA ILE A 19 -13.15 -8.38 12.06
C ILE A 19 -11.87 -8.94 12.69
N LYS A 20 -11.99 -9.64 13.83
CA LYS A 20 -10.86 -10.30 14.50
C LYS A 20 -10.38 -11.55 13.78
N ASP A 21 -11.16 -12.11 12.86
CA ASP A 21 -10.73 -13.23 12.01
C ASP A 21 -9.92 -12.73 10.81
N SER A 22 -10.02 -11.43 10.51
CA SER A 22 -9.43 -10.85 9.31
C SER A 22 -7.91 -10.74 9.36
N TYR A 23 -7.30 -10.78 8.17
CA TYR A 23 -5.88 -10.48 8.01
C TYR A 23 -5.56 -9.06 8.48
N LEU A 24 -6.44 -8.10 8.19
CA LEU A 24 -6.26 -6.71 8.64
C LEU A 24 -6.01 -6.64 10.14
N TYR A 25 -6.82 -7.35 10.95
CA TYR A 25 -6.68 -7.34 12.39
C TYR A 25 -5.47 -8.15 12.85
N ASN A 26 -5.34 -9.41 12.41
CA ASN A 26 -4.35 -10.35 12.97
C ASN A 26 -2.92 -10.12 12.47
N LEU A 27 -2.77 -9.60 11.25
CA LEU A 27 -1.49 -9.36 10.61
C LEU A 27 -1.21 -7.85 10.61
N THR A 28 -1.75 -7.11 9.65
CA THR A 28 -1.31 -5.74 9.36
C THR A 28 -1.44 -4.82 10.56
N PHE A 29 -2.63 -4.71 11.14
CA PHE A 29 -2.88 -3.79 12.24
C PHE A 29 -2.12 -4.20 13.51
N LYS A 30 -2.26 -5.45 13.95
CA LYS A 30 -1.61 -5.94 15.16
C LYS A 30 -0.08 -5.86 15.07
N THR A 31 0.52 -6.33 13.99
CA THR A 31 1.99 -6.37 13.86
C THR A 31 2.57 -4.99 13.59
N PHE A 32 1.83 -4.09 12.92
CA PHE A 32 2.20 -2.68 12.85
C PHE A 32 2.25 -2.05 14.25
N LEU A 33 1.20 -2.21 15.06
CA LEU A 33 1.16 -1.63 16.40
C LEU A 33 2.34 -2.07 17.29
N LEU A 34 2.84 -3.30 17.08
CA LEU A 34 4.00 -3.86 17.78
C LEU A 34 5.35 -3.38 17.23
N SER A 35 5.39 -2.86 15.99
CA SER A 35 6.62 -2.50 15.28
C SER A 35 6.79 -1.01 14.99
N GLN A 36 5.75 -0.21 15.17
CA GLN A 36 5.75 1.24 14.93
C GLN A 36 6.82 1.97 15.76
N ASP A 37 7.31 3.08 15.20
CA ASP A 37 8.13 4.06 15.90
C ASP A 37 7.19 5.08 16.60
N LEU A 38 7.19 5.12 17.93
CA LEU A 38 6.11 5.74 18.74
C LEU A 38 6.06 7.27 18.71
N GLU A 39 7.11 7.93 18.26
CA GLU A 39 7.23 9.39 18.16
C GLU A 39 6.42 10.00 17.01
N HIS A 40 5.85 9.17 16.13
CA HIS A 40 5.05 9.61 15.01
C HIS A 40 3.55 9.39 15.21
N GLU A 41 2.76 10.20 14.52
CA GLU A 41 1.32 10.01 14.38
C GLU A 41 1.03 9.14 13.16
N TYR A 42 0.14 8.17 13.32
CA TYR A 42 -0.26 7.23 12.28
C TYR A 42 -1.75 7.32 12.03
N VAL A 43 -2.13 7.43 10.77
CA VAL A 43 -3.53 7.36 10.35
C VAL A 43 -3.70 6.18 9.40
N PHE A 44 -4.48 5.19 9.82
CA PHE A 44 -4.87 4.06 8.99
C PHE A 44 -6.08 4.48 8.14
N TYR A 45 -5.86 4.68 6.85
CA TYR A 45 -6.89 4.88 5.85
C TYR A 45 -7.28 3.51 5.28
N ILE A 46 -8.31 2.91 5.87
CA ILE A 46 -8.80 1.58 5.51
C ILE A 46 -9.91 1.74 4.47
N GLY A 47 -9.61 1.39 3.21
CA GLY A 47 -10.58 1.44 2.13
C GLY A 47 -11.44 0.18 2.10
N ILE A 48 -12.76 0.33 2.06
CA ILE A 48 -13.73 -0.77 2.10
C ILE A 48 -14.74 -0.70 0.95
N ASP A 49 -15.25 -1.86 0.55
CA ASP A 49 -16.43 -1.95 -0.31
C ASP A 49 -17.69 -1.57 0.48
N ASN A 50 -18.67 -0.95 -0.20
CA ASN A 50 -20.03 -0.86 0.33
C ASN A 50 -20.60 -2.28 0.52
N ASP A 51 -21.35 -2.48 1.60
CA ASP A 51 -21.98 -3.74 1.98
C ASP A 51 -20.99 -4.89 2.30
N ASP A 52 -19.73 -4.57 2.63
CA ASP A 52 -18.78 -5.59 3.09
C ASP A 52 -19.26 -6.22 4.41
N PRO A 53 -19.47 -7.54 4.48
CA PRO A 53 -20.09 -8.19 5.63
C PRO A 53 -19.28 -8.11 6.92
N ILE A 54 -17.97 -7.85 6.83
CA ILE A 54 -17.08 -7.72 7.99
C ILE A 54 -16.75 -6.26 8.27
N TYR A 55 -16.44 -5.50 7.22
CA TYR A 55 -15.90 -4.16 7.38
C TYR A 55 -16.95 -3.06 7.29
N ASP A 56 -18.10 -3.24 6.64
CA ASP A 56 -19.15 -2.22 6.55
C ASP A 56 -20.22 -2.39 7.65
N ASN A 57 -19.78 -2.40 8.90
CA ASN A 57 -20.69 -2.51 10.04
C ASN A 57 -20.04 -2.01 11.35
N LYS A 58 -20.76 -2.16 12.47
CA LYS A 58 -20.34 -1.69 13.80
C LYS A 58 -19.02 -2.33 14.30
N GLN A 59 -18.55 -3.42 13.70
CA GLN A 59 -17.28 -4.06 14.05
C GLN A 59 -16.05 -3.19 13.75
N GLN A 60 -16.16 -2.18 12.88
CA GLN A 60 -15.12 -1.17 12.68
C GLN A 60 -14.65 -0.56 14.02
N LYS A 61 -15.56 -0.44 15.00
CA LYS A 61 -15.26 0.07 16.35
C LYS A 61 -14.18 -0.73 17.07
N VAL A 62 -13.98 -2.00 16.73
CA VAL A 62 -12.90 -2.83 17.28
C VAL A 62 -11.54 -2.20 16.97
N LEU A 63 -11.30 -1.79 15.72
CA LEU A 63 -10.05 -1.13 15.33
C LEU A 63 -10.02 0.33 15.79
N VAL A 64 -11.11 1.08 15.62
CA VAL A 64 -11.16 2.50 15.99
C VAL A 64 -10.87 2.72 17.47
N ASN A 65 -11.35 1.85 18.37
CA ASN A 65 -11.13 1.98 19.81
C ASN A 65 -9.66 1.81 20.25
N PHE A 66 -8.75 1.34 19.39
CA PHE A 66 -7.33 1.27 19.73
C PHE A 66 -6.71 2.65 19.93
N ASN A 67 -7.31 3.72 19.39
CA ASN A 67 -6.89 5.10 19.67
C ASN A 67 -6.99 5.47 21.17
N LYS A 68 -7.76 4.72 21.97
CA LYS A 68 -7.84 4.90 23.42
C LYS A 68 -6.57 4.46 24.13
N ILE A 69 -5.83 3.52 23.54
CA ILE A 69 -4.60 2.94 24.06
C ILE A 69 -3.39 3.55 23.34
N PHE A 70 -3.40 3.51 22.01
CA PHE A 70 -2.37 4.08 21.14
C PHE A 70 -2.79 5.47 20.71
N LYS A 71 -2.43 6.49 21.52
CA LYS A 71 -2.84 7.88 21.30
C LYS A 71 -2.31 8.47 20.00
N ASN A 72 -1.21 7.94 19.50
CA ASN A 72 -0.60 8.32 18.24
C ASN A 72 -1.22 7.59 17.03
N VAL A 73 -2.25 6.76 17.21
CA VAL A 73 -2.88 5.99 16.14
C VAL A 73 -4.34 6.39 15.96
N THR A 74 -4.71 6.74 14.74
CA THR A 74 -6.08 6.98 14.29
C THR A 74 -6.46 5.98 13.20
N VAL A 75 -7.72 5.52 13.21
CA VAL A 75 -8.25 4.61 12.19
C VAL A 75 -9.45 5.24 11.52
N LYS A 76 -9.47 5.25 10.19
CA LYS A 76 -10.54 5.77 9.35
C LYS A 76 -10.96 4.71 8.33
N PHE A 77 -12.26 4.46 8.24
CA PHE A 77 -12.85 3.61 7.22
C PHE A 77 -13.37 4.49 6.09
N ILE A 78 -12.91 4.24 4.86
CA ILE A 78 -13.19 5.03 3.67
C ILE A 78 -13.95 4.16 2.68
N TYR A 79 -15.15 4.58 2.30
CA TYR A 79 -15.96 3.88 1.30
C TYR A 79 -15.38 4.09 -0.10
N LEU A 80 -15.00 3.00 -0.75
CA LEU A 80 -14.36 3.02 -2.06
C LEU A 80 -15.41 2.94 -3.17
N ASN A 81 -15.76 4.10 -3.73
CA ASN A 81 -16.68 4.21 -4.86
C ASN A 81 -15.96 3.99 -6.19
N CYS A 82 -15.47 2.76 -6.42
CA CYS A 82 -14.81 2.38 -7.68
C CYS A 82 -15.14 0.93 -8.07
N SER A 83 -14.75 0.54 -9.30
CA SER A 83 -14.97 -0.82 -9.79
C SER A 83 -14.24 -1.83 -8.92
N LYS A 84 -14.96 -2.88 -8.49
CA LYS A 84 -14.40 -3.98 -7.69
C LYS A 84 -13.17 -4.55 -8.39
N GLY A 85 -12.08 -4.69 -7.64
CA GLY A 85 -10.80 -5.19 -8.15
C GLY A 85 -9.90 -4.17 -8.86
N HIS A 86 -10.33 -2.91 -9.03
CA HIS A 86 -9.48 -1.81 -9.50
C HIS A 86 -8.63 -1.24 -8.37
N LEU A 87 -7.70 -2.07 -7.90
CA LEU A 87 -6.91 -1.85 -6.70
C LEU A 87 -6.04 -0.58 -6.74
N THR A 88 -5.50 -0.21 -7.89
CA THR A 88 -4.72 1.04 -8.04
C THR A 88 -5.57 2.28 -7.78
N LYS A 89 -6.79 2.31 -8.30
CA LYS A 89 -7.77 3.37 -8.05
C LYS A 89 -8.16 3.43 -6.57
N MET A 90 -8.30 2.28 -5.91
CA MET A 90 -8.54 2.22 -4.47
C MET A 90 -7.40 2.88 -3.69
N TRP A 91 -6.14 2.55 -3.99
CA TRP A 91 -4.98 3.20 -3.36
C TRP A 91 -4.90 4.70 -3.68
N ASN A 92 -5.24 5.11 -4.91
CA ASN A 92 -5.25 6.53 -5.28
C ASN A 92 -6.27 7.34 -4.47
N ILE A 93 -7.46 6.79 -4.22
CA ILE A 93 -8.48 7.42 -3.37
C ILE A 93 -7.93 7.63 -1.95
N LEU A 94 -7.36 6.57 -1.36
CA LEU A 94 -6.79 6.64 -0.01
C LEU A 94 -5.60 7.60 0.07
N PHE A 95 -4.72 7.57 -0.94
CA PHE A 95 -3.56 8.43 -1.02
C PHE A 95 -3.94 9.91 -1.12
N ARG A 96 -4.95 10.22 -1.95
CA ARG A 96 -5.50 11.58 -2.07
C ARG A 96 -6.00 12.08 -0.74
N GLN A 97 -6.84 11.30 -0.06
CA GLN A 97 -7.38 11.67 1.22
C GLN A 97 -6.29 11.89 2.28
N ALA A 98 -5.32 10.98 2.37
CA ALA A 98 -4.19 11.14 3.29
C ALA A 98 -3.37 12.40 2.98
N TYR A 99 -3.18 12.71 1.69
CA TYR A 99 -2.42 13.88 1.25
C TYR A 99 -3.13 15.18 1.63
N ASP A 100 -4.44 15.25 1.38
CA ASP A 100 -5.28 16.42 1.67
C ASP A 100 -5.45 16.65 3.18
N GLU A 101 -5.35 15.58 3.97
CA GLU A 101 -5.32 15.64 5.44
C GLU A 101 -3.91 15.88 6.02
N ASN A 102 -2.97 16.37 5.21
CA ASN A 102 -1.62 16.79 5.64
C ASN A 102 -0.75 15.67 6.23
N CYS A 103 -0.85 14.43 5.77
CA CYS A 103 0.18 13.43 6.04
C CYS A 103 1.52 13.81 5.37
N ASP A 104 2.63 13.67 6.08
CA ASP A 104 3.99 13.95 5.60
C ASP A 104 4.54 12.82 4.73
N TYR A 105 4.21 11.58 5.13
CA TYR A 105 4.66 10.36 4.46
C TYR A 105 3.51 9.36 4.37
N PHE A 106 3.66 8.39 3.47
CA PHE A 106 2.62 7.45 3.11
C PHE A 106 3.21 6.06 2.96
N TYR A 107 2.55 5.07 3.55
CA TYR A 107 2.87 3.68 3.38
C TYR A 107 1.72 2.99 2.67
N GLN A 108 1.94 2.63 1.41
CA GLN A 108 1.03 1.79 0.66
C GLN A 108 1.28 0.34 1.04
N CYS A 109 0.22 -0.31 1.53
CA CYS A 109 0.32 -1.72 1.81
C CYS A 109 -0.98 -2.50 1.68
N GLY A 110 -0.85 -3.83 1.68
CA GLY A 110 -1.96 -4.77 1.82
C GLY A 110 -2.53 -4.81 3.24
N ASP A 111 -3.66 -5.50 3.40
CA ASP A 111 -4.27 -5.81 4.70
C ASP A 111 -3.71 -7.11 5.32
N ASP A 112 -2.79 -7.78 4.64
CA ASP A 112 -2.23 -9.09 4.98
C ASP A 112 -0.72 -9.07 5.24
N ILE A 113 -0.20 -7.93 5.72
CA ILE A 113 1.21 -7.70 5.98
C ILE A 113 1.58 -8.07 7.41
N ASN A 114 2.64 -8.86 7.56
CA ASN A 114 3.25 -9.16 8.84
C ASN A 114 4.56 -8.37 8.99
N PHE A 115 4.56 -7.33 9.83
CA PHE A 115 5.73 -6.50 10.10
C PHE A 115 6.64 -7.17 11.14
N LYS A 116 7.90 -7.47 10.77
CA LYS A 116 8.80 -8.30 11.60
C LYS A 116 9.93 -7.55 12.29
N THR A 117 10.14 -6.28 11.95
CA THR A 117 11.25 -5.47 12.46
C THR A 117 10.77 -4.11 12.96
N LYS A 118 11.46 -3.52 13.95
CA LYS A 118 11.21 -2.16 14.47
C LYS A 118 12.17 -1.14 13.84
N GLY A 119 11.93 0.16 14.01
CA GLY A 119 12.79 1.23 13.48
C GLY A 119 12.59 1.53 12.00
N TRP A 120 11.73 0.78 11.32
CA TRP A 120 11.63 0.83 9.87
C TRP A 120 10.96 2.10 9.35
N VAL A 121 10.08 2.73 10.12
CA VAL A 121 9.44 3.99 9.71
C VAL A 121 10.48 5.11 9.76
N ASN A 122 11.25 5.16 10.85
CA ASN A 122 12.38 6.09 10.98
C ASN A 122 13.40 5.93 9.86
N ASP A 123 13.83 4.71 9.57
CA ASP A 123 14.80 4.45 8.50
C ASP A 123 14.24 4.81 7.12
N CYS A 124 12.93 4.61 6.87
CA CYS A 124 12.27 5.10 5.66
C CYS A 124 12.33 6.64 5.56
N ILE A 125 11.96 7.34 6.63
CA ILE A 125 11.96 8.81 6.68
C ILE A 125 13.38 9.37 6.48
N LEU A 126 14.37 8.81 7.18
CA LEU A 126 15.77 9.21 7.06
C LEU A 126 16.30 8.99 5.64
N THR A 127 15.97 7.85 5.04
CA THR A 127 16.36 7.51 3.67
C THR A 127 15.76 8.49 2.66
N LEU A 128 14.47 8.80 2.76
CA LEU A 128 13.83 9.75 1.86
C LEU A 128 14.40 11.16 2.03
N ARG A 129 14.56 11.66 3.26
CA ARG A 129 15.14 12.99 3.53
C ARG A 129 16.54 13.14 2.97
N LYS A 130 17.39 12.11 3.11
CA LYS A 130 18.75 12.09 2.54
C LYS A 130 18.74 12.23 1.01
N ASN A 131 17.63 11.87 0.38
CA ASN A 131 17.42 11.94 -1.07
C ASN A 131 16.39 13.02 -1.43
N ASN A 132 16.34 14.13 -0.68
CA ASN A 132 15.46 15.29 -0.91
C ASN A 132 13.97 14.92 -0.98
N ASP A 133 13.58 13.89 -0.21
CA ASP A 133 12.25 13.29 -0.21
C ASP A 133 11.81 12.74 -1.57
N VAL A 134 12.73 12.47 -2.51
CA VAL A 134 12.46 11.89 -3.83
C VAL A 134 12.85 10.41 -3.87
N GLY A 135 11.86 9.54 -3.94
CA GLY A 135 12.07 8.11 -4.16
C GLY A 135 11.01 7.23 -3.55
N ILE A 136 11.26 5.92 -3.62
CA ILE A 136 10.54 4.90 -2.85
C ILE A 136 11.51 4.15 -1.96
N THR A 137 11.04 3.81 -0.76
CA THR A 137 11.76 3.01 0.22
C THR A 137 10.78 2.06 0.92
N GLY A 138 11.26 1.23 1.84
CA GLY A 138 10.43 0.29 2.57
C GLY A 138 11.20 -0.97 2.98
N PRO A 139 10.67 -1.74 3.95
CA PRO A 139 11.19 -3.06 4.26
C PRO A 139 11.24 -3.96 3.02
N ILE A 140 12.25 -4.83 2.93
CA ILE A 140 12.19 -5.95 1.99
C ILE A 140 11.10 -6.94 2.41
N ASN A 141 10.69 -7.81 1.50
CA ASN A 141 9.65 -8.79 1.76
C ASN A 141 9.97 -10.17 1.18
N ASN A 142 9.01 -11.10 1.29
CA ASN A 142 9.10 -12.44 0.72
C ASN A 142 9.04 -12.48 -0.83
N ASN A 143 9.15 -11.33 -1.51
CA ASN A 143 9.38 -11.24 -2.94
C ASN A 143 10.84 -10.83 -3.19
N ASN A 144 11.61 -11.72 -3.82
CA ASN A 144 13.04 -11.52 -4.01
C ASN A 144 13.40 -10.57 -5.17
N MET A 145 12.43 -10.10 -5.95
CA MET A 145 12.67 -9.29 -7.16
C MET A 145 12.32 -7.81 -6.97
N ILE A 146 11.28 -7.54 -6.20
CA ILE A 146 10.67 -6.22 -6.04
C ILE A 146 10.16 -6.04 -4.61
N ILE A 147 10.15 -4.81 -4.10
CA ILE A 147 9.30 -4.51 -2.93
C ILE A 147 7.85 -4.47 -3.41
N THR A 148 6.91 -4.93 -2.58
CA THR A 148 5.46 -4.89 -2.87
C THR A 148 4.69 -3.98 -1.90
N GLN A 149 5.40 -3.37 -0.95
CA GLN A 149 4.88 -2.41 0.02
C GLN A 149 5.84 -1.22 -0.02
N ALA A 150 5.33 -0.02 -0.25
CA ALA A 150 6.16 1.13 -0.56
C ALA A 150 5.89 2.31 0.38
N PHE A 151 6.97 2.94 0.83
CA PHE A 151 6.96 4.17 1.62
C PHE A 151 7.44 5.34 0.75
N VAL A 152 6.65 6.42 0.74
CA VAL A 152 6.89 7.63 -0.05
C VAL A 152 6.61 8.89 0.74
N SER A 153 7.19 10.00 0.31
CA SER A 153 6.86 11.34 0.81
C SER A 153 5.73 11.99 0.00
N ARG A 154 5.31 13.19 0.42
CA ARG A 154 4.43 14.08 -0.36
C ARG A 154 4.96 14.39 -1.77
N THR A 155 6.26 14.26 -2.00
CA THR A 155 6.86 14.50 -3.32
C THR A 155 6.34 13.52 -4.38
N HIS A 156 6.03 12.27 -4.01
CA HIS A 156 5.42 11.33 -4.96
C HIS A 156 4.11 11.88 -5.54
N MET A 157 3.27 12.46 -4.69
CA MET A 157 2.03 13.11 -5.13
C MET A 157 2.31 14.29 -6.06
N LYS A 158 3.33 15.10 -5.75
CA LYS A 158 3.68 16.26 -6.59
C LYS A 158 4.16 15.86 -7.99
N ILE A 159 4.86 14.73 -8.08
CA ILE A 159 5.41 14.22 -9.36
C ILE A 159 4.32 13.59 -10.22
N PHE A 160 3.48 12.72 -9.62
CA PHE A 160 2.58 11.86 -10.40
C PHE A 160 1.10 12.22 -10.26
N ASN A 161 0.72 12.96 -9.22
CA ASN A 161 -0.67 13.26 -8.88
C ASN A 161 -1.56 12.03 -8.56
N TYR A 162 -0.94 10.87 -8.37
CA TYR A 162 -1.56 9.61 -7.94
C TYR A 162 -0.51 8.76 -7.20
N PHE A 163 -0.92 7.65 -6.58
CA PHE A 163 0.02 6.65 -6.07
C PHE A 163 0.40 5.66 -7.17
N PHE A 164 -0.59 5.25 -7.96
CA PHE A 164 -0.43 4.37 -9.11
C PHE A 164 -1.14 4.91 -10.34
N PRO A 165 -0.61 4.67 -11.55
CA PRO A 165 -1.36 4.93 -12.77
C PRO A 165 -2.59 4.03 -12.85
N GLU A 166 -3.76 4.59 -13.13
CA GLU A 166 -5.04 3.86 -13.13
C GLU A 166 -5.17 2.88 -14.31
N GLU A 167 -4.32 2.99 -15.33
CA GLU A 167 -4.24 2.05 -16.45
C GLU A 167 -3.86 0.63 -16.01
N ILE A 168 -3.18 0.50 -14.87
CA ILE A 168 -2.94 -0.79 -14.23
C ILE A 168 -4.11 -1.07 -13.29
N ILE A 169 -4.88 -2.13 -13.51
CA ILE A 169 -6.07 -2.41 -12.69
C ILE A 169 -5.70 -2.95 -11.30
N ASN A 170 -4.83 -3.96 -11.24
CA ASN A 170 -4.36 -4.55 -9.99
C ASN A 170 -2.90 -5.05 -10.08
N TRP A 171 -2.67 -6.26 -10.59
CA TRP A 171 -1.34 -6.82 -10.72
C TRP A 171 -0.48 -5.99 -11.67
N GLY A 172 0.81 -5.89 -11.35
CA GLY A 172 1.79 -5.09 -12.10
C GLY A 172 1.99 -3.68 -11.57
N CYS A 173 1.22 -3.22 -10.58
CA CYS A 173 1.41 -1.90 -9.97
C CYS A 173 2.74 -1.82 -9.21
N ASP A 174 3.12 -2.90 -8.52
CA ASP A 174 4.42 -2.99 -7.83
C ASP A 174 5.58 -2.98 -8.82
N ASP A 175 5.45 -3.69 -9.96
CA ASP A 175 6.43 -3.60 -11.04
C ASP A 175 6.61 -2.15 -11.50
N TRP A 176 5.51 -1.40 -11.68
CA TRP A 176 5.56 -0.02 -12.14
C TRP A 176 6.39 0.89 -11.22
N TYR A 177 6.11 0.95 -9.90
CA TYR A 177 6.89 1.85 -9.04
C TYR A 177 8.34 1.40 -8.91
N ASN A 178 8.63 0.09 -9.00
CA ASN A 178 10.00 -0.39 -8.94
C ASN A 178 10.76 0.11 -10.16
N TRP A 179 10.16 0.03 -11.35
CA TRP A 179 10.78 0.47 -12.59
C TRP A 179 10.91 1.98 -12.70
N VAL A 180 9.88 2.75 -12.30
CA VAL A 180 9.89 4.21 -12.46
C VAL A 180 10.97 4.86 -11.60
N TYR A 181 11.20 4.31 -10.40
CA TYR A 181 12.19 4.85 -9.45
C TYR A 181 13.60 4.23 -9.60
N LYS A 182 13.74 3.06 -10.24
CA LYS A 182 15.08 2.48 -10.50
C LYS A 182 15.84 3.25 -11.59
N PRO A 183 17.18 3.31 -11.51
CA PRO A 183 18.02 2.82 -10.42
C PRO A 183 18.24 3.84 -9.29
N ASN A 184 18.03 5.14 -9.55
CA ASN A 184 18.58 6.21 -8.72
C ASN A 184 17.73 6.60 -7.51
N HIS A 185 16.45 6.22 -7.50
CA HIS A 185 15.47 6.66 -6.50
C HIS A 185 14.74 5.46 -5.85
N PHE A 186 15.35 4.28 -5.92
CA PHE A 186 14.84 3.03 -5.40
C PHE A 186 15.70 2.56 -4.22
N PHE A 187 15.17 2.65 -3.00
CA PHE A 187 15.96 2.51 -1.77
C PHE A 187 15.37 1.44 -0.81
N PRO A 188 15.39 0.14 -1.17
CA PRO A 188 14.91 -0.91 -0.29
C PRO A 188 15.77 -1.03 0.97
N LEU A 189 15.12 -1.15 2.14
CA LEU A 189 15.78 -1.28 3.44
C LEU A 189 16.05 -2.75 3.75
N LYS A 190 17.24 -3.23 3.40
CA LYS A 190 17.63 -4.65 3.53
C LYS A 190 17.67 -5.16 4.98
N GLN A 191 17.80 -4.26 5.94
CA GLN A 191 17.80 -4.56 7.38
C GLN A 191 16.39 -4.73 7.97
N HIS A 192 15.34 -4.34 7.23
CA HIS A 192 13.95 -4.43 7.68
C HIS A 192 13.17 -5.42 6.84
N PHE A 193 12.24 -6.14 7.48
CA PHE A 193 11.47 -7.18 6.81
C PHE A 193 9.98 -7.12 7.16
N CYS A 194 9.16 -7.33 6.14
CA CYS A 194 7.74 -7.63 6.27
C CYS A 194 7.36 -8.78 5.33
N SER A 195 6.30 -9.53 5.58
CA SER A 195 5.83 -10.58 4.65
C SER A 195 4.38 -10.41 4.29
N ASN A 196 4.05 -10.75 3.04
CA ASN A 196 2.67 -10.96 2.61
C ASN A 196 2.26 -12.36 3.07
N GLU A 197 1.32 -12.46 4.01
CA GLU A 197 0.87 -13.72 4.62
C GLU A 197 -0.63 -13.97 4.40
N GLY A 198 -1.22 -13.32 3.39
CA GLY A 198 -2.59 -13.56 2.98
C GLY A 198 -2.80 -14.89 2.24
N GLY A 199 -4.07 -15.21 2.04
CA GLY A 199 -4.50 -16.38 1.26
C GLY A 199 -4.74 -16.08 -0.22
N ASP A 200 -5.65 -16.82 -0.83
CA ASP A 200 -5.99 -16.69 -2.25
C ASP A 200 -6.31 -15.25 -2.69
N PRO A 201 -6.07 -14.88 -3.96
CA PRO A 201 -6.42 -13.57 -4.50
C PRO A 201 -7.89 -13.20 -4.25
N ARG A 202 -8.13 -11.92 -3.92
CA ARG A 202 -9.47 -11.38 -3.63
C ARG A 202 -10.25 -10.95 -4.87
N TYR A 203 -9.55 -10.79 -5.99
CA TYR A 203 -10.08 -10.28 -7.25
C TYR A 203 -9.50 -11.05 -8.43
N ASP A 204 -10.19 -10.99 -9.57
CA ASP A 204 -9.67 -11.49 -10.82
C ASP A 204 -8.50 -10.63 -11.29
N ILE A 205 -7.42 -11.30 -11.69
CA ILE A 205 -6.20 -10.62 -12.13
C ILE A 205 -6.51 -9.88 -13.43
N ASN A 206 -6.29 -8.57 -13.44
CA ASN A 206 -6.62 -7.66 -14.53
C ASN A 206 -8.07 -7.82 -15.04
N ASN A 207 -9.01 -8.08 -14.12
CA ASN A 207 -10.43 -8.35 -14.42
C ASN A 207 -10.65 -9.47 -15.47
N ASN A 208 -9.73 -10.44 -15.53
CA ASN A 208 -9.80 -11.57 -16.44
C ASN A 208 -10.02 -12.87 -15.64
N ALA A 209 -11.26 -13.37 -15.63
CA ALA A 209 -11.61 -14.63 -14.97
C ALA A 209 -10.83 -15.84 -15.54
N CYS A 210 -10.39 -15.75 -16.79
CA CYS A 210 -9.60 -16.78 -17.47
C CYS A 210 -8.08 -16.53 -17.38
N PHE A 211 -7.62 -15.61 -16.53
CA PHE A 211 -6.20 -15.24 -16.43
C PHE A 211 -5.28 -16.45 -16.23
N ARG A 212 -5.74 -17.43 -15.44
CA ARG A 212 -4.96 -18.64 -15.13
C ARG A 212 -4.81 -19.62 -16.30
N LEU A 213 -5.62 -19.53 -17.35
CA LEU A 213 -5.52 -20.42 -18.52
C LEU A 213 -4.21 -20.23 -19.30
N ASN A 214 -3.68 -19.00 -19.33
CA ASN A 214 -2.43 -18.66 -20.01
C ASN A 214 -1.49 -17.90 -19.06
N TYR A 215 -1.35 -18.41 -17.83
CA TYR A 215 -0.75 -17.69 -16.71
C TYR A 215 0.60 -17.02 -17.04
N SER A 216 1.58 -17.78 -17.55
CA SER A 216 2.92 -17.24 -17.85
C SER A 216 2.87 -16.12 -18.90
N LYS A 217 2.13 -16.32 -20.00
CA LYS A 217 1.95 -15.31 -21.05
C LYS A 217 1.28 -14.06 -20.51
N ASN A 218 0.23 -14.22 -19.70
CA ASN A 218 -0.53 -13.11 -19.15
C ASN A 218 0.28 -12.31 -18.12
N VAL A 219 1.06 -12.98 -17.26
CA VAL A 219 1.98 -12.33 -16.32
C VAL A 219 3.06 -11.54 -17.08
N ASN A 220 3.66 -12.13 -18.12
CA ASN A 220 4.66 -11.44 -18.93
C ASN A 220 4.08 -10.21 -19.63
N HIS A 221 2.83 -10.30 -20.11
CA HIS A 221 2.15 -9.17 -20.71
C HIS A 221 1.95 -8.02 -19.71
N ILE A 222 1.43 -8.31 -18.51
CA ILE A 222 1.25 -7.31 -17.45
C ILE A 222 2.58 -6.66 -17.07
N ARG A 223 3.62 -7.45 -16.82
CA ARG A 223 4.94 -6.92 -16.43
C ARG A 223 5.54 -6.03 -17.51
N ASN A 224 5.43 -6.43 -18.77
CA ASN A 224 5.91 -5.62 -19.88
C ASN A 224 5.12 -4.31 -20.01
N PHE A 225 3.79 -4.37 -19.85
CA PHE A 225 2.94 -3.18 -19.85
C PHE A 225 3.33 -2.21 -18.73
N SER A 226 3.44 -2.68 -17.48
CA SER A 226 3.87 -1.88 -16.34
C SER A 226 5.24 -1.24 -16.54
N ARG A 227 6.20 -1.99 -17.11
CA ARG A 227 7.54 -1.48 -17.43
C ARG A 227 7.49 -0.37 -18.47
N LEU A 228 6.76 -0.57 -19.58
CA LEU A 228 6.62 0.45 -20.62
C LEU A 228 5.97 1.73 -20.08
N LEU A 229 4.95 1.58 -19.23
CA LEU A 229 4.30 2.70 -18.58
C LEU A 229 5.24 3.43 -17.60
N ALA A 230 6.07 2.68 -16.86
CA ALA A 230 7.09 3.26 -15.99
C ALA A 230 8.13 4.06 -16.76
N GLU A 231 8.64 3.55 -17.89
CA GLU A 231 9.58 4.28 -18.74
C GLU A 231 8.98 5.58 -19.29
N LYS A 232 7.69 5.57 -19.65
CA LYS A 232 6.96 6.79 -20.05
C LYS A 232 6.85 7.82 -18.92
N HIS A 233 6.73 7.37 -17.67
CA HIS A 233 6.52 8.25 -16.50
C HIS A 233 7.83 8.71 -15.84
N LYS A 234 8.94 8.03 -16.10
CA LYS A 234 10.27 8.36 -15.55
C LYS A 234 10.73 9.80 -15.80
N PRO A 235 10.49 10.42 -16.97
CA PRO A 235 10.82 11.83 -17.21
C PRO A 235 10.14 12.81 -16.24
N LEU A 236 8.99 12.45 -15.65
CA LEU A 236 8.30 13.30 -14.66
C LEU A 236 9.15 13.52 -13.41
N ILE A 237 9.93 12.50 -12.98
CA ILE A 237 10.87 12.64 -11.86
C ILE A 237 11.98 13.62 -12.23
N GLN A 238 12.51 13.52 -13.45
CA GLN A 238 13.59 14.41 -13.92
C GLN A 238 13.12 15.86 -14.00
N GLN A 239 11.91 16.09 -14.51
CA GLN A 239 11.29 17.41 -14.59
C GLN A 239 11.09 18.04 -13.21
N TYR A 240 10.73 17.24 -12.20
CA TYR A 240 10.57 17.74 -10.83
C TYR A 240 11.89 18.13 -10.15
N LEU A 241 13.01 17.54 -10.58
CA LEU A 241 14.35 17.81 -10.02
C LEU A 241 15.05 19.03 -10.61
N ILE A 242 14.48 19.64 -11.66
CA ILE A 242 14.96 20.86 -12.32
C ILE A 242 14.30 22.08 -11.67
#